data_AF-A0A2S8IY19-F1
#
_entry.id   AF-A0A2S8IY19-F1
#
_cell.length_a   1.000
_cell.length_b   1.000
_cell.length_c   1.000
_cell.angle_alpha   90.00
_cell.angle_beta   90.00
_cell.angle_gamma   90.00
#
_symmetry.space_group_name_H-M   'P 1'
#
loop_
_entity.id
_entity.type
_entity.pdbx_description
1 polymer ?
#
loop_
_entity_poly.entity_id
_entity_poly.type
_entity_poly.pdbx_seq_one_letter_code
_entity_poly.pdbx_strand_id
1 'polypeptide(L)' 'MAQALLIYRTGRPGKEGYFVCGESDDLLDLGGTTAISAARVFTSKRIATKVIEGLAKQVRVDVADFHILKRA' A
#
# COMPACT_ATOMS: atom_id res chain seq x y z
N MET A 1 -1.87 13.05 17.73
CA MET A 1 -1.38 11.65 17.58
C MET A 1 -1.25 11.34 16.09
N ALA A 2 -0.06 10.97 15.61
CA ALA A 2 0.14 10.59 14.22
C ALA A 2 -0.62 9.27 13.95
N GLN A 3 -1.44 9.23 12.90
CA GLN A 3 -2.16 8.02 12.52
C GLN A 3 -1.21 7.10 11.74
N ALA A 4 -1.06 5.86 12.19
CA ALA A 4 -0.36 4.83 11.45
C ALA A 4 -1.27 4.29 10.35
N LEU A 5 -0.92 4.57 9.09
CA LEU A 5 -1.67 4.14 7.92
C LEU A 5 -0.95 3.00 7.21
N LEU A 6 -1.69 2.05 6.67
CA LEU A 6 -1.20 0.96 5.85
C LEU A 6 -1.87 1.00 4.48
N ILE A 7 -1.19 0.54 3.44
CA ILE A 7 -1.79 0.37 2.12
C ILE A 7 -1.99 -1.13 1.88
N TYR A 8 -3.22 -1.53 1.58
CA TYR A 8 -3.57 -2.89 1.19
C TYR A 8 -4.13 -2.88 -0.23
N ARG A 9 -3.59 -3.72 -1.10
CA ARG A 9 -4.12 -3.94 -2.44
C ARG A 9 -4.95 -5.22 -2.45
N THR A 10 -6.21 -5.13 -2.87
CA THR A 10 -7.02 -6.31 -3.20
C THR A 10 -6.63 -6.86 -4.56
N GLY A 11 -6.42 -8.17 -4.65
CA GLY A 11 -6.33 -8.85 -5.95
C GLY A 11 -7.69 -8.91 -6.65
N ARG A 12 -7.76 -9.59 -7.81
CA ARG A 12 -9.05 -9.99 -8.39
C ARG A 12 -9.87 -10.77 -7.36
N PRO A 13 -11.21 -10.71 -7.37
CA PRO A 13 -12.05 -11.53 -6.50
C PRO A 13 -11.58 -13.00 -6.54
N GLY A 14 -11.22 -13.56 -5.38
CA GLY A 14 -10.67 -14.92 -5.24
C GLY A 14 -9.14 -15.05 -5.29
N LYS A 15 -8.39 -13.95 -5.44
CA LYS A 15 -6.93 -13.91 -5.21
C LYS A 15 -6.61 -13.13 -3.95
N GLU A 16 -5.68 -13.65 -3.15
CA GLU A 16 -5.21 -13.00 -1.93
C GLU A 16 -4.59 -11.63 -2.25
N GLY A 17 -5.00 -10.59 -1.52
CA GLY A 17 -4.40 -9.26 -1.61
C GLY A 17 -3.11 -9.17 -0.78
N TYR A 18 -2.41 -8.05 -0.90
CA TYR A 18 -1.16 -7.80 -0.18
C TYR A 18 -1.07 -6.39 0.39
N PHE A 19 -0.31 -6.23 1.46
CA PHE A 19 0.12 -4.96 1.99
C PHE A 19 1.36 -4.47 1.26
N VAL A 20 1.45 -3.15 1.06
CA VAL A 20 2.68 -2.53 0.58
C VAL A 20 3.73 -2.60 1.67
N CYS A 21 4.94 -3.06 1.32
CA CYS A 21 6.09 -3.14 2.23
C CYS A 21 7.35 -2.53 1.60
N GLY A 22 8.39 -2.36 2.42
CA GLY A 22 9.63 -1.68 2.06
C GLY A 22 9.81 -0.36 2.81
N GLU A 23 11.02 0.17 2.81
CA GLU A 23 11.37 1.39 3.55
C GLU A 23 11.68 2.59 2.64
N SER A 24 11.94 2.33 1.35
CA SER A 24 12.33 3.31 0.34
C SER A 24 11.15 4.15 -0.14
N ASP A 25 11.41 5.42 -0.48
CA ASP A 25 10.45 6.26 -1.20
C ASP A 25 10.43 5.99 -2.71
N ASP A 26 11.38 5.19 -3.21
CA ASP A 26 11.36 4.70 -4.58
C ASP A 26 10.28 3.63 -4.74
N LEU A 27 9.36 3.85 -5.68
CA LEU A 27 8.27 2.93 -5.99
C LEU A 27 8.79 1.59 -6.55
N LEU A 28 9.99 1.58 -7.13
CA LEU A 28 10.63 0.36 -7.66
C LEU A 28 11.10 -0.58 -6.54
N ASP A 29 11.39 -0.04 -5.36
CA ASP A 29 11.81 -0.79 -4.18
C ASP A 29 10.64 -1.25 -3.30
N LEU A 30 9.41 -0.81 -3.63
CA LEU A 30 8.22 -1.20 -2.88
C LEU A 30 7.75 -2.59 -3.29
N GLY A 31 7.57 -3.44 -2.29
CA GLY A 31 7.11 -4.82 -2.46
C GLY A 31 5.66 -5.03 -2.00
N GLY A 32 5.23 -6.28 -2.07
CA GLY A 32 3.98 -6.76 -1.49
C GLY A 32 4.23 -7.85 -0.45
N THR A 33 3.53 -7.79 0.68
CA THR A 33 3.55 -8.81 1.73
C THR A 33 2.14 -9.16 2.19
N THR A 34 1.89 -10.41 2.55
CA THR A 34 0.63 -10.81 3.20
C THR A 34 0.64 -10.56 4.71
N ALA A 35 1.82 -10.32 5.30
CA ALA A 35 1.98 -10.10 6.73
C ALA A 35 1.83 -8.62 7.11
N ILE A 36 0.81 -8.30 7.92
CA ILE A 36 0.57 -6.93 8.45
C ILE A 36 1.77 -6.38 9.22
N SER A 37 2.52 -7.24 9.92
CA SER A 37 3.70 -6.85 10.70
C SER A 37 4.84 -6.29 9.85
N ALA A 38 4.94 -6.71 8.58
CA ALA A 38 5.94 -6.25 7.62
C ALA A 38 5.41 -5.12 6.71
N ALA A 39 4.16 -4.70 6.88
CA ALA A 39 3.56 -3.64 6.09
C ALA A 39 4.21 -2.29 6.43
N ARG A 40 4.47 -1.50 5.39
CA ARG A 40 5.00 -0.14 5.55
C ARG A 40 3.95 0.75 6.22
N VAL A 41 4.39 1.51 7.23
CA VAL A 41 3.54 2.47 7.93
C VAL A 41 3.74 3.87 7.35
N PHE A 42 2.64 4.49 6.95
CA PHE A 42 2.59 5.87 6.48
C PHE A 42 1.99 6.76 7.56
N THR A 43 2.58 7.92 7.77
CA THR A 43 2.10 8.91 8.76
C THR A 43 1.17 9.96 8.14
N SER A 44 1.02 9.97 6.81
CA SER A 44 0.24 10.95 6.06
C SER A 44 -0.56 10.29 4.95
N LYS A 45 -1.86 10.56 4.92
CA LYS A 45 -2.75 10.11 3.83
C LYS A 45 -2.28 10.63 2.47
N ARG A 46 -1.75 11.86 2.43
CA ARG A 46 -1.22 12.46 1.20
C ARG A 46 -0.07 11.65 0.61
N ILE A 47 0.84 11.16 1.47
CA ILE A 47 1.97 10.33 1.03
C ILE A 47 1.46 8.96 0.56
N ALA A 48 0.57 8.33 1.34
CA ALA A 48 -0.02 7.05 0.97
C ALA A 48 -0.76 7.10 -0.39
N THR A 49 -1.52 8.16 -0.65
CA THR A 49 -2.21 8.35 -1.94
C THR A 49 -1.23 8.47 -3.11
N LYS A 50 -0.15 9.25 -2.98
CA LYS A 50 0.88 9.34 -4.02
C LYS A 50 1.54 7.99 -4.31
N VAL A 51 1.80 7.21 -3.27
CA VAL A 51 2.36 5.85 -3.41
C VAL A 51 1.38 4.94 -4.16
N ILE A 52 0.09 4.99 -3.82
CA ILE A 52 -0.95 4.25 -4.54
C ILE A 52 -0.99 4.63 -6.02
N GLU A 53 -1.03 5.92 -6.36
CA GLU A 53 -1.07 6.41 -7.75
C GLU A 53 0.16 5.92 -8.54
N GLY A 54 1.34 5.98 -7.91
CA GLY A 54 2.59 5.49 -8.49
C GLY A 54 2.58 3.99 -8.73
N LEU A 55 2.21 3.20 -7.73
CA LEU A 55 2.12 1.74 -7.84
C LEU A 55 1.08 1.31 -8.86
N ALA A 56 -0.12 1.92 -8.85
CA ALA A 56 -1.18 1.65 -9.81
C ALA A 56 -0.70 1.83 -11.25
N LYS A 57 0.04 2.91 -11.53
CA LYS A 57 0.66 3.17 -12.84
C LYS A 57 1.73 2.14 -13.19
N GLN A 58 2.60 1.79 -12.23
CA GLN A 58 3.71 0.86 -12.45
C GLN A 58 3.22 -0.56 -12.76
N VAL A 59 2.26 -1.08 -12.00
CA VAL A 59 1.72 -2.43 -12.17
C VAL A 59 0.52 -2.50 -13.12
N ARG A 60 0.11 -1.37 -13.71
CA ARG A 60 -1.03 -1.23 -14.63
C ARG A 60 -2.33 -1.77 -14.04
N VAL A 61 -2.67 -1.32 -12.84
CA VAL A 61 -3.92 -1.66 -12.15
C VAL A 61 -4.66 -0.38 -11.73
N ASP A 62 -5.93 -0.50 -11.35
CA ASP A 62 -6.71 0.65 -10.90
C ASP A 62 -6.29 1.07 -9.48
N VAL A 63 -6.30 2.37 -9.21
CA VAL A 63 -6.17 2.94 -7.86
C VAL A 63 -7.29 2.42 -6.95
N ALA A 64 -8.47 2.12 -7.49
CA ALA A 64 -9.59 1.54 -6.76
C ALA A 64 -9.28 0.17 -6.12
N ASP A 65 -8.27 -0.54 -6.63
CA ASP A 65 -7.81 -1.81 -6.06
C ASP A 65 -6.98 -1.62 -4.77
N PHE A 66 -6.70 -0.39 -4.36
CA PHE A 66 -5.92 -0.07 -3.16
C PHE A 66 -6.76 0.58 -2.07
N HIS A 67 -6.49 0.19 -0.83
CA HIS A 67 -7.16 0.66 0.37
C HIS A 67 -6.16 1.20 1.38
N ILE A 68 -6.45 2.39 1.92
CA ILE A 68 -5.71 2.94 3.05
C ILE A 68 -6.41 2.49 4.34
N LEU A 69 -5.73 1.67 5.13
CA LEU A 69 -6.22 1.18 6.41
C LEU A 69 -5.57 1.98 7.55
N LYS A 70 -6.30 2.17 8.64
CA LYS A 70 -5.76 2.74 9.88
C LYS A 70 -5.36 1.60 10.82
N ARG A 71 -4.15 1.64 11.34
CA ARG A 71 -3.71 0.74 12.41
C ARG A 71 -4.18 1.32 13.74
N ALA A 72 -4.98 0.54 14.47
CA ALA A 72 -5.45 0.86 15.82
C ALA A 72 -4.33 0.71 16.85
#